data_AF-R9JG30-F1
#
_entry.id   AF-R9JG30-F1
#
_cell.length_a   1.000
_cell.length_b   1.000
_cell.length_c   1.000
_cell.angle_alpha   90.00
_cell.angle_beta   90.00
_cell.angle_gamma   90.00
#
_symmetry.space_group_name_H-M   'P 1'
#
loop_
_entity.id
_entity.type
_entity.pdbx_description
1 polymer ?
#
loop_
_entity_poly.entity_id
_entity_poly.type
_entity_poly.pdbx_seq_one_letter_code
_entity_poly.pdbx_strand_id
1 'polypeptide(L)'
;MTRIVSRNPTAAECLSAAVFTHHGDHIIMKLLRSFIRLFLFLFGLAGFGGFFLPVVRRRILNIGNAAGIVICVCVILYALFMPAAHKLLCAFWQTVIGKVFVSILAAGAVLGVILVLVMTTLMIKAACTPAAPNATVIVLGCKVYGERPSISLEERLKAALAYLNANPASACIVSGGQGADETISEAECMYLYLTSNGIAPNRIYKEDQSTTTRENLAFSYEIIKEHGLNEQIAIATNNYHEYRAGQIAEGMGLEYGAVSGETALWLLPTYYARELLAILYEWVF
;
A
#
# COMPACT_ATOMS: atom_id res chain seq x y z
N MET A 1 -49.46 -43.95 30.22
CA MET A 1 -49.37 -42.49 29.99
C MET A 1 -49.08 -41.80 31.32
N THR A 2 -47.82 -41.55 31.64
CA THR A 2 -47.42 -40.84 32.85
C THR A 2 -47.27 -39.37 32.50
N ARG A 3 -48.20 -38.51 32.96
CA ARG A 3 -48.13 -37.06 32.76
C ARG A 3 -46.96 -36.50 33.56
N ILE A 4 -45.93 -36.01 32.87
CA ILE A 4 -44.88 -35.17 33.47
C ILE A 4 -45.53 -33.82 33.79
N VAL A 5 -45.69 -33.54 35.09
CA VAL A 5 -46.16 -32.24 35.57
C VAL A 5 -44.98 -31.27 35.48
N SER A 6 -44.98 -30.35 34.51
CA SER A 6 -44.00 -29.27 34.46
C SER A 6 -44.27 -28.30 35.61
N ARG A 7 -43.39 -28.29 36.60
CA ARG A 7 -43.44 -27.33 37.70
C ARG A 7 -43.01 -25.97 37.15
N ASN A 8 -43.88 -24.96 37.23
CA ASN A 8 -43.49 -23.58 36.91
C ASN A 8 -42.44 -23.12 37.94
N PRO A 9 -41.33 -22.48 37.48
CA PRO A 9 -40.28 -22.02 38.36
C PRO A 9 -40.84 -21.00 39.36
N THR A 10 -40.36 -21.09 40.59
CA THR A 10 -40.73 -20.17 41.66
C THR A 10 -40.14 -18.78 41.40
N ALA A 11 -40.76 -17.73 41.94
CA ALA A 11 -40.27 -16.35 41.76
C ALA A 11 -38.80 -16.16 42.19
N ALA A 12 -38.32 -16.95 43.17
CA ALA A 12 -36.94 -16.96 43.62
C ALA A 12 -35.97 -17.56 42.59
N GLU A 13 -36.38 -18.62 41.87
CA GLU A 13 -35.60 -19.23 40.79
C GLU A 13 -35.49 -18.30 39.58
N CYS A 14 -36.59 -17.61 39.21
CA CYS A 14 -36.58 -16.59 38.17
C CYS A 14 -35.69 -15.38 38.54
N LEU A 15 -35.73 -14.93 39.79
CA LEU A 15 -34.89 -13.82 40.28
C LEU A 15 -33.40 -14.21 40.29
N SER A 16 -33.07 -15.42 40.75
CA SER A 16 -31.71 -15.95 40.74
C SER A 16 -31.14 -16.08 39.32
N ALA A 17 -31.96 -16.60 38.38
CA ALA A 17 -31.59 -16.68 36.98
C ALA A 17 -31.38 -15.29 36.35
N ALA A 18 -32.24 -14.31 36.64
CA ALA A 18 -32.12 -12.94 36.15
C ALA A 18 -30.91 -12.18 36.72
N VAL A 19 -30.56 -12.41 37.99
CA VAL A 19 -29.35 -11.85 38.62
C VAL A 19 -28.10 -12.51 38.04
N PHE A 20 -28.12 -13.82 37.80
CA PHE A 20 -27.00 -14.54 37.20
C PHE A 20 -26.77 -14.13 35.73
N THR A 21 -27.83 -13.95 34.94
CA THR A 21 -27.72 -13.43 33.57
C THR A 21 -27.23 -11.98 33.55
N HIS A 22 -27.78 -11.10 34.39
CA HIS A 22 -27.32 -9.71 34.47
C HIS A 22 -25.88 -9.56 35.00
N HIS A 23 -25.45 -10.43 35.92
CA HIS A 23 -24.07 -10.48 36.40
C HIS A 23 -23.13 -11.07 35.34
N GLY A 24 -23.56 -12.12 34.64
CA GLY A 24 -22.87 -12.72 33.50
C GLY A 24 -22.66 -11.73 32.37
N ASP A 25 -23.70 -11.00 31.97
CA ASP A 25 -23.65 -9.97 30.91
C ASP A 25 -22.66 -8.84 31.27
N HIS A 26 -22.63 -8.43 32.54
CA HIS A 26 -21.70 -7.41 33.00
C HIS A 26 -20.23 -7.89 33.02
N ILE A 27 -20.00 -9.16 33.38
CA ILE A 27 -18.66 -9.79 33.29
C ILE A 27 -18.23 -9.92 31.82
N ILE A 28 -19.11 -10.45 30.95
CA ILE A 28 -18.87 -10.61 29.51
C ILE A 28 -18.52 -9.26 28.88
N MET A 29 -19.28 -8.21 29.18
CA MET A 29 -19.01 -6.84 28.69
C MET A 29 -17.69 -6.25 29.19
N LYS A 30 -17.27 -6.57 30.43
CA LYS A 30 -15.95 -6.16 30.96
C LYS A 30 -14.81 -6.91 30.27
N LEU A 31 -14.96 -8.22 30.08
CA LEU A 31 -14.00 -9.06 29.38
C LEU A 31 -13.85 -8.62 27.92
N LEU A 32 -14.97 -8.42 27.21
CA LEU A 32 -14.99 -7.95 25.83
C LEU A 32 -14.27 -6.60 25.67
N ARG A 33 -14.55 -5.62 26.52
CA ARG A 33 -13.84 -4.32 26.49
C ARG A 33 -12.34 -4.45 26.74
N SER A 34 -11.95 -5.32 27.68
CA SER A 34 -10.54 -5.58 27.99
C SER A 34 -9.83 -6.25 26.81
N PHE A 35 -10.51 -7.19 26.15
CA PHE A 35 -10.03 -7.84 24.93
C PHE A 35 -9.88 -6.84 23.78
N ILE A 36 -10.89 -6.02 23.48
CA ILE A 36 -10.82 -4.98 22.44
C ILE A 36 -9.67 -4.02 22.71
N ARG A 37 -9.50 -3.59 23.97
CA ARG A 37 -8.39 -2.71 24.38
C ARG A 37 -7.03 -3.34 24.11
N LEU A 38 -6.85 -4.59 24.53
CA LEU A 38 -5.61 -5.34 24.29
C LEU A 38 -5.35 -5.52 22.79
N PHE A 39 -6.37 -5.90 22.03
CA PHE A 39 -6.29 -6.07 20.59
C PHE A 39 -5.85 -4.78 19.89
N LEU A 40 -6.50 -3.64 20.17
CA LEU A 40 -6.15 -2.35 19.58
C LEU A 40 -4.73 -1.92 19.94
N PHE A 41 -4.31 -2.15 21.19
CA PHE A 41 -2.94 -1.85 21.63
C PHE A 41 -1.91 -2.68 20.88
N LEU A 42 -2.11 -4.00 20.78
CA LEU A 42 -1.20 -4.89 20.05
C LEU A 42 -1.20 -4.60 18.54
N PHE A 43 -2.37 -4.32 17.96
CA PHE A 43 -2.50 -3.92 16.57
C PHE A 43 -1.76 -2.61 16.29
N GLY A 44 -1.93 -1.60 17.14
CA GLY A 44 -1.22 -0.33 17.04
C GLY A 44 0.29 -0.48 17.17
N LEU A 45 0.78 -1.33 18.09
CA LEU A 45 2.22 -1.62 18.23
C LEU A 45 2.78 -2.35 17.01
N ALA A 46 2.08 -3.35 16.48
CA ALA A 46 2.49 -4.07 15.28
C ALA A 46 2.54 -3.14 14.06
N GLY A 47 1.50 -2.31 13.87
CA GLY A 47 1.46 -1.29 12.83
C GLY A 47 2.58 -0.27 12.96
N PHE A 48 2.81 0.25 14.18
CA PHE A 48 3.93 1.16 14.47
C PHE A 48 5.27 0.52 14.06
N GLY A 49 5.51 -0.74 14.44
CA GLY A 49 6.69 -1.49 14.02
C GLY A 49 6.82 -1.57 12.50
N GLY A 50 5.72 -1.84 11.79
CA GLY A 50 5.69 -1.90 10.33
C GLY A 50 6.09 -0.59 9.63
N PHE A 51 5.65 0.56 10.14
CA PHE A 51 6.02 1.87 9.57
C PHE A 51 7.35 2.41 10.09
N PHE A 52 7.74 2.06 11.32
CA PHE A 52 8.95 2.59 11.96
C PHE A 52 10.22 1.81 11.59
N LEU A 53 10.13 0.48 11.45
CA LEU A 53 11.30 -0.36 11.13
C LEU A 53 11.99 0.02 9.80
N PRO A 54 11.28 0.31 8.70
CA PRO A 54 11.91 0.78 7.46
C PRO A 54 12.69 2.09 7.62
N VAL A 55 12.21 3.00 8.47
CA VAL A 55 12.89 4.27 8.79
C VAL A 55 14.22 4.00 9.49
N VAL A 56 14.23 3.20 10.56
CA VAL A 56 15.45 2.98 11.35
C VAL A 56 16.45 2.03 10.69
N ARG A 57 15.97 0.99 9.99
CA ARG A 57 16.86 -0.03 9.42
C ARG A 57 17.39 0.30 8.03
N ARG A 58 16.63 1.06 7.23
CA ARG A 58 16.97 1.35 5.84
C ARG A 58 16.93 2.84 5.49
N ARG A 59 16.69 3.72 6.47
CA ARG A 59 16.57 5.18 6.28
C ARG A 59 15.50 5.55 5.24
N ILE A 60 14.47 4.73 5.10
CA ILE A 60 13.36 5.00 4.18
C ILE A 60 12.41 5.97 4.89
N LEU A 61 12.52 7.27 4.60
CA LEU A 61 11.61 8.29 5.12
C LEU A 61 10.72 8.79 3.99
N ASN A 62 9.40 8.67 4.17
CA ASN A 62 8.41 9.21 3.25
C ASN A 62 7.11 9.53 4.00
N ILE A 63 6.20 10.21 3.32
CA ILE A 63 4.91 10.64 3.88
C ILE A 63 4.04 9.46 4.36
N GLY A 64 4.17 8.28 3.74
CA GLY A 64 3.48 7.06 4.16
C GLY A 64 3.93 6.59 5.54
N ASN A 65 5.24 6.62 5.84
CA ASN A 65 5.76 6.33 7.18
C ASN A 65 5.28 7.36 8.21
N ALA A 66 5.34 8.65 7.87
CA ALA A 66 4.88 9.70 8.78
C ALA A 66 3.39 9.53 9.14
N ALA A 67 2.53 9.38 8.12
CA ALA A 67 1.09 9.17 8.32
C ALA A 67 0.79 7.89 9.10
N GLY A 68 1.43 6.77 8.73
CA GLY A 68 1.24 5.48 9.37
C GLY A 68 1.65 5.49 10.85
N ILE A 69 2.80 6.10 11.17
CA ILE A 69 3.27 6.24 12.56
C ILE A 69 2.27 7.06 13.38
N VAL A 70 1.81 8.21 12.87
CA VAL A 70 0.83 9.05 13.57
C VAL A 70 -0.46 8.29 13.86
N ILE A 71 -1.00 7.57 12.86
CA ILE A 71 -2.22 6.76 13.02
C ILE A 71 -2.00 5.69 14.10
N CYS A 72 -0.87 4.98 14.05
CA CYS A 72 -0.57 3.92 15.02
C CYS A 72 -0.41 4.48 16.44
N VAL A 73 0.26 5.62 16.61
CA VAL A 73 0.36 6.31 17.91
C VAL A 73 -1.01 6.71 18.42
N CYS A 74 -1.88 7.29 17.57
CA CYS A 74 -3.25 7.63 17.95
C CYS A 74 -4.06 6.39 18.40
N VAL A 75 -3.92 5.25 17.71
CA VAL A 75 -4.57 3.99 18.11
C VAL A 75 -4.04 3.48 19.45
N ILE A 76 -2.73 3.51 19.66
CA ILE A 76 -2.10 3.11 20.93
C ILE A 76 -2.59 4.01 22.07
N LEU A 77 -2.58 5.33 21.89
CA LEU A 77 -3.06 6.28 22.88
C LEU A 77 -4.55 6.07 23.17
N TYR A 78 -5.38 5.88 22.15
CA TYR A 78 -6.79 5.55 22.33
C TYR A 78 -6.97 4.26 23.14
N ALA A 79 -6.21 3.20 22.83
CA ALA A 79 -6.26 1.96 23.60
C ALA A 79 -5.82 2.15 25.06
N LEU A 80 -4.77 2.93 25.31
CA LEU A 80 -4.29 3.21 26.67
C LEU A 80 -5.32 4.00 27.48
N PHE A 81 -5.99 4.98 26.88
CA PHE A 81 -6.93 5.87 27.56
C PHE A 81 -8.41 5.55 27.29
N MET A 82 -8.73 4.37 26.77
CA MET A 82 -10.07 4.00 26.29
C MET A 82 -11.22 4.33 27.25
N PRO A 83 -11.15 4.05 28.58
CA PRO A 83 -12.26 4.39 29.49
C PRO A 83 -12.50 5.90 29.61
N ALA A 84 -11.42 6.68 29.68
CA ALA A 84 -11.49 8.14 29.76
C ALA A 84 -11.97 8.75 28.43
N ALA A 85 -11.41 8.25 27.31
CA ALA A 85 -11.80 8.65 25.96
C ALA A 85 -13.28 8.38 25.69
N HIS A 86 -13.78 7.20 26.08
CA HIS A 86 -15.20 6.85 25.92
C HIS A 86 -16.10 7.74 26.78
N LYS A 87 -15.73 7.99 28.04
CA LYS A 87 -16.49 8.92 28.91
C LYS A 87 -16.57 10.32 28.32
N LEU A 88 -15.45 10.83 27.79
CA LEU A 88 -15.38 12.13 27.13
C LEU A 88 -16.25 12.16 25.86
N LEU A 89 -16.14 11.12 25.01
CA LEU A 89 -16.92 11.00 23.78
C LEU A 89 -18.42 10.92 24.07
N CYS A 90 -18.84 10.13 25.06
CA CYS A 90 -20.23 10.02 25.47
C CYS A 90 -20.78 11.35 26.01
N ALA A 91 -20.00 12.06 26.83
CA ALA A 91 -20.38 13.38 27.32
C ALA A 91 -20.53 14.38 26.17
N PHE A 92 -19.59 14.37 25.24
CA PHE A 92 -19.63 15.24 24.06
C PHE A 92 -20.81 14.93 23.14
N TRP A 93 -21.10 13.64 22.91
CA TRP A 93 -22.24 13.16 22.11
C TRP A 93 -23.62 13.53 22.69
N GLN A 94 -23.72 13.94 23.96
CA GLN A 94 -24.99 14.46 24.48
C GLN A 94 -25.35 15.83 23.90
N THR A 95 -24.38 16.59 23.38
CA THR A 95 -24.60 17.89 22.76
C THR A 95 -24.96 17.76 21.27
N VAL A 96 -25.76 18.70 20.73
CA VAL A 96 -26.09 18.73 19.30
C VAL A 96 -24.82 18.85 18.45
N ILE A 97 -23.91 19.75 18.83
CA ILE A 97 -22.63 19.97 18.15
C ILE A 97 -21.81 18.66 18.15
N GLY A 98 -21.74 17.96 19.29
CA GLY A 98 -20.99 16.72 19.38
C GLY A 98 -21.55 15.60 18.53
N LYS A 99 -22.88 15.46 18.43
CA LYS A 99 -23.51 14.48 17.52
C LYS A 99 -23.16 14.78 16.07
N VAL A 100 -23.30 16.04 15.64
CA VAL A 100 -22.99 16.45 14.26
C VAL A 100 -21.52 16.19 13.97
N PHE A 101 -20.62 16.64 14.84
CA PHE A 101 -19.17 16.49 14.67
C PHE A 101 -18.74 15.02 14.57
N VAL A 102 -19.15 14.18 15.52
CA VAL A 102 -18.77 12.76 15.53
C VAL A 102 -19.43 12.01 14.36
N SER A 103 -20.65 12.39 13.95
CA SER A 103 -21.28 11.81 12.75
C SER A 103 -20.54 12.18 11.46
N ILE A 104 -20.07 13.43 11.32
CA ILE A 104 -19.24 13.86 10.19
C ILE A 104 -17.91 13.09 10.17
N LEU A 105 -17.25 12.95 11.33
CA LEU A 105 -16.02 12.17 11.42
C LEU A 105 -16.24 10.69 11.06
N ALA A 106 -17.33 10.09 11.54
CA ALA A 106 -17.68 8.72 11.22
C ALA A 106 -17.97 8.54 9.72
N ALA A 107 -18.74 9.46 9.11
CA ALA A 107 -19.01 9.46 7.68
C ALA A 107 -17.71 9.63 6.87
N GLY A 108 -16.84 10.57 7.27
CA GLY A 108 -15.52 10.77 6.65
C GLY A 108 -14.62 9.53 6.75
N ALA A 109 -14.63 8.83 7.89
CA ALA A 109 -13.90 7.58 8.06
C ALA A 109 -14.43 6.47 7.13
N VAL A 110 -15.75 6.32 7.02
CA VAL A 110 -16.38 5.36 6.10
C VAL A 110 -16.02 5.68 4.65
N LEU A 111 -16.11 6.95 4.24
CA LEU A 111 -15.70 7.39 2.90
C LEU A 111 -14.22 7.13 2.66
N GLY A 112 -13.36 7.38 3.64
CA GLY A 112 -11.93 7.08 3.57
C GLY A 112 -11.67 5.58 3.36
N VAL A 113 -12.38 4.70 4.05
CA VAL A 113 -12.28 3.24 3.85
C VAL A 113 -12.73 2.86 2.44
N ILE A 114 -13.86 3.38 1.96
CA ILE A 114 -14.35 3.13 0.60
C ILE A 114 -13.31 3.57 -0.43
N LEU A 115 -12.74 4.77 -0.25
CA LEU A 115 -11.72 5.33 -1.13
C LEU A 115 -10.47 4.45 -1.19
N VAL A 116 -9.99 3.95 -0.04
CA VAL A 116 -8.87 2.99 0.02
C VAL A 116 -9.21 1.70 -0.73
N LEU A 117 -10.42 1.16 -0.56
CA LEU A 117 -10.86 -0.05 -1.28
C LEU A 117 -10.92 0.16 -2.79
N VAL A 118 -11.42 1.32 -3.24
CA VAL A 118 -11.44 1.69 -4.66
C VAL A 118 -10.02 1.78 -5.22
N MET A 119 -9.14 2.56 -4.57
CA MET A 119 -7.74 2.68 -5.01
C MET A 119 -7.03 1.32 -5.05
N THR A 120 -7.24 0.48 -4.04
CA THR A 120 -6.66 -0.88 -4.01
C THR A 120 -7.14 -1.73 -5.18
N THR A 121 -8.43 -1.67 -5.48
CA THR A 121 -9.01 -2.42 -6.60
C THR A 121 -8.42 -1.95 -7.93
N LEU A 122 -8.22 -0.64 -8.09
CA LEU A 122 -7.58 -0.05 -9.26
C LEU A 122 -6.11 -0.45 -9.39
N MET A 123 -5.35 -0.44 -8.28
CA MET A 123 -3.97 -0.91 -8.22
C MET A 123 -3.85 -2.38 -8.62
N ILE A 124 -4.69 -3.25 -8.06
CA ILE A 124 -4.71 -4.67 -8.40
C ILE A 124 -5.08 -4.86 -9.87
N LYS A 125 -6.12 -4.19 -10.36
CA LYS A 125 -6.54 -4.27 -11.76
C LYS A 125 -5.40 -3.88 -12.69
N ALA A 126 -4.73 -2.75 -12.44
CA ALA A 126 -3.61 -2.29 -13.25
C ALA A 126 -2.44 -3.30 -13.24
N ALA A 127 -2.07 -3.81 -12.07
CA ALA A 127 -1.01 -4.83 -11.94
C ALA A 127 -1.35 -6.17 -12.62
N CYS A 128 -2.64 -6.46 -12.82
CA CYS A 128 -3.10 -7.66 -13.52
C CYS A 128 -3.38 -7.44 -15.01
N THR A 129 -3.21 -6.24 -15.54
CA THR A 129 -3.36 -5.97 -16.98
C THR A 129 -2.07 -6.36 -17.70
N PRO A 130 -2.01 -7.49 -18.42
CA PRO A 130 -0.76 -7.97 -18.99
C PRO A 130 -0.27 -7.05 -20.11
N ALA A 131 1.04 -6.85 -20.19
CA ALA A 131 1.67 -6.23 -21.35
C ALA A 131 1.51 -7.10 -22.61
N ALA A 132 1.35 -6.44 -23.77
CA ALA A 132 1.33 -7.08 -25.07
C ALA A 132 2.67 -7.81 -25.33
N PRO A 133 2.70 -8.92 -26.09
CA PRO A 133 3.96 -9.57 -26.46
C PRO A 133 4.87 -8.66 -27.27
N ASN A 134 6.18 -8.74 -27.05
CA ASN A 134 7.21 -7.92 -27.73
C ASN A 134 7.02 -6.40 -27.62
N ALA A 135 6.30 -5.92 -26.61
CA ALA A 135 6.22 -4.50 -26.27
C ALA A 135 7.58 -3.98 -25.79
N THR A 136 7.84 -2.68 -25.95
CA THR A 136 9.05 -2.07 -25.41
C THR A 136 8.95 -1.99 -23.89
N VAL A 137 9.85 -2.66 -23.18
CA VAL A 137 9.86 -2.66 -21.72
C VAL A 137 10.44 -1.35 -21.22
N ILE A 138 9.72 -0.62 -20.37
CA ILE A 138 10.24 0.51 -19.63
C ILE A 138 10.37 0.09 -18.16
N VAL A 139 11.60 -0.11 -17.68
CA VAL A 139 11.88 -0.40 -16.28
C VAL A 139 11.99 0.92 -15.54
N LEU A 140 11.04 1.18 -14.65
CA LEU A 140 11.02 2.40 -13.86
C LEU A 140 12.02 2.33 -12.71
N GLY A 141 12.81 3.39 -12.57
CA GLY A 141 13.74 3.63 -11.50
C GLY A 141 13.08 3.67 -10.12
N CYS A 142 13.89 3.47 -9.07
CA CYS A 142 13.38 3.47 -7.70
C CYS A 142 14.41 3.96 -6.67
N LYS A 143 15.41 3.13 -6.37
CA LYS A 143 16.47 3.46 -5.41
C LYS A 143 17.65 2.51 -5.60
N VAL A 144 18.86 3.06 -5.55
CA VAL A 144 20.12 2.32 -5.55
C VAL A 144 20.90 2.56 -4.25
N TYR A 145 21.67 1.57 -3.81
CA TYR A 145 22.60 1.64 -2.68
C TYR A 145 24.01 1.35 -3.16
N GLY A 146 24.80 2.42 -3.40
CA GLY A 146 26.08 2.30 -4.10
C GLY A 146 25.84 1.85 -5.54
N GLU A 147 26.21 0.61 -5.85
CA GLU A 147 25.97 -0.01 -7.17
C GLU A 147 24.91 -1.13 -7.13
N ARG A 148 24.27 -1.34 -5.98
CA ARG A 148 23.29 -2.42 -5.80
C ARG A 148 21.87 -1.90 -5.85
N PRO A 149 20.94 -2.58 -6.54
CA PRO A 149 19.54 -2.18 -6.53
C PRO A 149 18.96 -2.31 -5.12
N SER A 150 18.01 -1.44 -4.78
CA SER A 150 17.14 -1.68 -3.63
C SER A 150 16.29 -2.93 -3.83
N ILE A 151 15.69 -3.46 -2.75
CA ILE A 151 14.79 -4.61 -2.82
C ILE A 151 13.66 -4.36 -3.84
N SER A 152 13.05 -3.18 -3.81
CA SER A 152 11.99 -2.82 -4.76
C SER A 152 12.49 -2.78 -6.20
N LEU A 153 13.68 -2.23 -6.45
CA LEU A 153 14.28 -2.17 -7.79
C LEU A 153 14.67 -3.56 -8.30
N GLU A 154 15.20 -4.41 -7.42
CA GLU A 154 15.54 -5.80 -7.74
C GLU A 154 14.30 -6.61 -8.17
N GLU A 155 13.17 -6.46 -7.47
CA GLU A 155 11.92 -7.13 -7.85
C GLU A 155 11.38 -6.64 -9.21
N ARG A 156 11.53 -5.35 -9.53
CA ARG A 156 11.22 -4.83 -10.88
C ARG A 156 12.11 -5.46 -11.94
N LEU A 157 13.41 -5.55 -11.65
CA LEU A 157 14.39 -6.14 -12.56
C LEU A 157 14.16 -7.63 -12.79
N LYS A 158 13.72 -8.38 -11.77
CA LYS A 158 13.31 -9.78 -11.91
C LYS A 158 12.10 -9.93 -12.83
N ALA A 159 11.08 -9.08 -12.66
CA ALA A 159 9.90 -9.08 -13.53
C ALA A 159 10.26 -8.71 -14.97
N ALA A 160 11.07 -7.65 -15.15
CA ALA A 160 11.57 -7.23 -16.47
C ALA A 160 12.39 -8.34 -17.14
N LEU A 161 13.30 -8.99 -16.41
CA LEU A 161 14.11 -10.11 -16.90
C LEU A 161 13.24 -11.27 -17.37
N ALA A 162 12.22 -11.65 -16.58
CA ALA A 162 11.29 -12.71 -16.96
C ALA A 162 10.53 -12.37 -18.25
N TYR A 163 10.03 -11.13 -18.37
CA TYR A 163 9.35 -10.67 -19.58
C TYR A 163 10.28 -10.63 -20.80
N LEU A 164 11.50 -10.11 -20.66
CA LEU A 164 12.47 -9.98 -21.76
C LEU A 164 12.98 -11.33 -22.28
N ASN A 165 13.05 -12.34 -21.40
CA ASN A 165 13.36 -13.72 -21.77
C ASN A 165 12.22 -14.38 -22.54
N ALA A 166 10.96 -14.14 -22.12
CA ALA A 166 9.78 -14.62 -22.82
C ALA A 166 9.54 -13.90 -24.16
N ASN A 167 10.05 -12.67 -24.32
CA ASN A 167 9.86 -11.83 -25.49
C ASN A 167 11.22 -11.35 -26.07
N PRO A 168 11.97 -12.20 -26.78
CA PRO A 168 13.32 -11.91 -27.26
C PRO A 168 13.43 -10.72 -28.23
N ALA A 169 12.33 -10.32 -28.88
CA ALA A 169 12.30 -9.17 -29.79
C ALA A 169 12.06 -7.84 -29.08
N SER A 170 11.70 -7.85 -27.79
CA SER A 170 11.46 -6.62 -27.03
C SER A 170 12.75 -5.82 -26.85
N ALA A 171 12.68 -4.52 -27.08
CA ALA A 171 13.64 -3.57 -26.53
C ALA A 171 13.36 -3.34 -25.04
N CYS A 172 14.37 -2.89 -24.31
CA CYS A 172 14.28 -2.51 -22.91
C CYS A 172 14.86 -1.11 -22.72
N ILE A 173 14.12 -0.23 -22.08
CA ILE A 173 14.57 1.07 -21.63
C ILE A 173 14.65 0.99 -20.11
N VAL A 174 15.84 1.20 -19.56
CA VAL A 174 16.04 1.33 -18.11
C VAL A 174 16.10 2.82 -17.80
N SER A 175 15.09 3.30 -17.07
CA SER A 175 14.81 4.72 -16.92
C SER A 175 14.90 5.11 -15.44
N GLY A 176 15.76 6.07 -15.13
CA GLY A 176 15.97 6.57 -13.77
C GLY A 176 17.31 7.28 -13.62
N GLY A 177 17.26 8.54 -13.18
CA GLY A 177 18.44 9.36 -12.94
C GLY A 177 19.26 8.94 -11.73
N GLN A 178 20.16 9.82 -11.30
CA GLN A 178 21.04 9.58 -10.15
C GLN A 178 20.58 10.38 -8.93
N GLY A 179 20.26 9.69 -7.85
CA GLY A 179 19.97 10.32 -6.56
C GLY A 179 21.24 10.88 -5.90
N ALA A 180 21.08 11.88 -5.02
CA ALA A 180 22.19 12.54 -4.34
C ALA A 180 23.08 11.59 -3.49
N ASP A 181 22.50 10.49 -2.99
CA ASP A 181 23.19 9.48 -2.18
C ASP A 181 23.66 8.26 -3.01
N GLU A 182 23.65 8.34 -4.34
CA GLU A 182 23.94 7.22 -5.25
C GLU A 182 25.25 7.44 -6.01
N THR A 183 26.02 6.37 -6.20
CA THR A 183 27.32 6.46 -6.90
C THR A 183 27.18 6.32 -8.42
N ILE A 184 26.11 5.69 -8.88
CA ILE A 184 25.72 5.53 -10.28
C ILE A 184 24.23 5.87 -10.42
N SER A 185 23.78 6.19 -11.63
CA SER A 185 22.36 6.35 -11.89
C SER A 185 21.59 5.04 -11.71
N GLU A 186 20.30 5.15 -11.44
CA GLU A 186 19.42 3.99 -11.37
C GLU A 186 19.41 3.23 -12.70
N ALA A 187 19.39 3.94 -13.82
CA ALA A 187 19.51 3.36 -15.16
C ALA A 187 20.79 2.56 -15.36
N GLU A 188 21.95 3.07 -14.90
CA GLU A 188 23.21 2.32 -14.99
C GLU A 188 23.17 1.04 -14.14
N CYS A 189 22.65 1.13 -12.91
CA CYS A 189 22.48 -0.04 -12.04
C CYS A 189 21.60 -1.11 -12.70
N MET A 190 20.49 -0.70 -13.31
CA MET A 190 19.56 -1.59 -14.00
C MET A 190 20.18 -2.22 -15.26
N TYR A 191 20.94 -1.44 -16.03
CA TYR A 191 21.67 -1.93 -17.20
C TYR A 191 22.67 -3.01 -16.83
N LEU A 192 23.50 -2.77 -15.80
CA LEU A 192 24.47 -3.75 -15.31
C LEU A 192 23.77 -5.02 -14.80
N TYR A 193 22.66 -4.86 -14.07
CA TYR A 193 21.88 -6.01 -13.61
C TYR A 193 21.36 -6.85 -14.77
N LEU A 194 20.69 -6.27 -15.76
CA LEU A 194 20.07 -7.03 -16.85
C LEU A 194 21.12 -7.69 -17.77
N THR A 195 22.21 -6.99 -18.08
CA THR A 195 23.31 -7.54 -18.88
C THR A 195 24.03 -8.67 -18.16
N SER A 196 24.29 -8.54 -16.86
CA SER A 196 24.88 -9.62 -16.06
C SER A 196 23.98 -10.85 -15.96
N ASN A 197 22.67 -10.69 -16.17
CA ASN A 197 21.69 -11.77 -16.23
C ASN A 197 21.38 -12.26 -17.67
N GLY A 198 22.21 -11.89 -18.65
CA GLY A 198 22.15 -12.47 -20.00
C GLY A 198 21.27 -11.74 -21.02
N ILE A 199 20.71 -10.58 -20.67
CA ILE A 199 20.05 -9.72 -21.68
C ILE A 199 21.12 -9.07 -22.55
N ALA A 200 20.96 -9.19 -23.87
CA ALA A 200 21.91 -8.65 -24.83
C ALA A 200 22.02 -7.11 -24.69
N PRO A 201 23.22 -6.54 -24.52
CA PRO A 201 23.43 -5.11 -24.30
C PRO A 201 22.80 -4.19 -25.36
N ASN A 202 22.76 -4.63 -26.62
CA ASN A 202 22.17 -3.88 -27.73
C ASN A 202 20.63 -3.81 -27.70
N ARG A 203 19.97 -4.55 -26.79
CA ARG A 203 18.53 -4.44 -26.54
C ARG A 203 18.19 -3.43 -25.46
N ILE A 204 19.19 -2.92 -24.73
CA ILE A 204 18.99 -2.09 -23.54
C ILE A 204 19.42 -0.66 -23.80
N TYR A 205 18.48 0.26 -23.65
CA TYR A 205 18.68 1.70 -23.76
C TYR A 205 18.62 2.31 -22.36
N LYS A 206 19.51 3.26 -22.07
CA LYS A 206 19.55 3.94 -20.76
C LYS A 206 18.95 5.33 -20.87
N GLU A 207 18.11 5.67 -19.91
CA GLU A 207 17.61 7.01 -19.67
C GLU A 207 17.99 7.39 -18.23
N ASP A 208 18.95 8.30 -18.05
CA ASP A 208 19.58 8.58 -16.75
C ASP A 208 19.40 10.03 -16.27
N GLN A 209 18.38 10.74 -16.76
CA GLN A 209 18.11 12.14 -16.45
C GLN A 209 16.83 12.34 -15.62
N SER A 210 15.91 11.38 -15.63
CA SER A 210 14.62 11.51 -14.96
C SER A 210 14.71 11.54 -13.43
N THR A 211 13.86 12.36 -12.81
CA THR A 211 13.70 12.50 -11.36
C THR A 211 12.29 12.13 -10.88
N THR A 212 11.33 12.03 -11.81
CA THR A 212 9.94 11.68 -11.52
C THR A 212 9.44 10.56 -12.43
N THR A 213 8.41 9.83 -12.00
CA THR A 213 7.75 8.81 -12.85
C THR A 213 7.26 9.39 -14.19
N ARG A 214 6.81 10.66 -14.20
CA ARG A 214 6.37 11.35 -15.42
C ARG A 214 7.53 11.58 -16.38
N GLU A 215 8.68 12.04 -15.87
CA GLU A 215 9.90 12.21 -16.67
C GLU A 215 10.43 10.87 -17.16
N ASN A 216 10.40 9.81 -16.34
CA ASN A 216 10.80 8.47 -16.76
C ASN A 216 10.05 8.05 -18.03
N LEU A 217 8.71 8.13 -18.00
CA LEU A 217 7.86 7.74 -19.13
C LEU A 217 8.05 8.68 -20.33
N ALA A 218 8.11 10.00 -20.10
CA ALA A 218 8.27 10.97 -21.17
C ALA A 218 9.63 10.80 -21.90
N PHE A 219 10.73 10.72 -21.16
CA PHE A 219 12.06 10.59 -21.73
C PHE A 219 12.27 9.20 -22.37
N SER A 220 11.70 8.15 -21.78
CA SER A 220 11.67 6.82 -22.40
C SER A 220 10.91 6.85 -23.74
N TYR A 221 9.80 7.58 -23.82
CA TYR A 221 9.04 7.68 -25.07
C TYR A 221 9.78 8.46 -26.16
N GLU A 222 10.61 9.45 -25.81
CA GLU A 222 11.51 10.08 -26.78
C GLU A 222 12.54 9.07 -27.33
N ILE A 223 13.10 8.21 -26.49
CA ILE A 223 14.01 7.13 -26.93
C ILE A 223 13.30 6.14 -27.86
N ILE A 224 12.04 5.78 -27.56
CA ILE A 224 11.22 4.93 -28.43
C ILE A 224 11.11 5.54 -29.83
N LYS A 225 10.78 6.83 -29.91
CA LYS A 225 10.64 7.54 -31.19
C LYS A 225 11.97 7.67 -31.94
N GLU A 226 13.04 8.03 -31.24
CA GLU A 226 14.37 8.21 -31.82
C GLU A 226 14.88 6.91 -32.48
N HIS A 227 14.65 5.77 -31.84
CA HIS A 227 15.17 4.48 -32.28
C HIS A 227 14.15 3.64 -33.08
N GLY A 228 12.94 4.17 -33.31
CA GLY A 228 11.87 3.46 -34.01
C GLY A 228 11.46 2.14 -33.32
N LEU A 229 11.41 2.15 -31.98
CA LEU A 229 11.02 0.99 -31.18
C LEU A 229 9.51 0.78 -31.21
N ASN A 230 9.04 -0.36 -30.68
CA ASN A 230 7.61 -0.62 -30.54
C ASN A 230 6.99 0.43 -29.59
N GLU A 231 5.93 1.11 -30.05
CA GLU A 231 5.23 2.15 -29.29
C GLU A 231 4.31 1.58 -28.20
N GLN A 232 3.92 0.30 -28.28
CA GLN A 232 3.27 -0.38 -27.16
C GLN A 232 4.30 -0.61 -26.05
N ILE A 233 3.99 -0.13 -24.84
CA ILE A 233 4.93 -0.17 -23.72
C ILE A 233 4.54 -1.23 -22.68
N ALA A 234 5.55 -1.87 -22.11
CA ALA A 234 5.42 -2.75 -20.95
C ALA A 234 6.08 -2.06 -19.76
N ILE A 235 5.29 -1.58 -18.80
CA ILE A 235 5.82 -0.85 -17.64
C ILE A 235 6.26 -1.86 -16.60
N ALA A 236 7.57 -1.95 -16.36
CA ALA A 236 8.13 -2.79 -15.31
C ALA A 236 8.30 -1.98 -14.01
N THR A 237 7.38 -2.19 -13.06
CA THR A 237 7.37 -1.53 -11.76
C THR A 237 6.84 -2.45 -10.66
N ASN A 238 6.79 -2.02 -9.40
CA ASN A 238 6.19 -2.84 -8.34
C ASN A 238 4.66 -2.83 -8.46
N ASN A 239 4.01 -3.94 -8.11
CA ASN A 239 2.55 -4.11 -8.18
C ASN A 239 1.71 -2.96 -7.60
N TYR A 240 2.09 -2.36 -6.47
CA TYR A 240 1.34 -1.25 -5.90
C TYR A 240 1.43 0.02 -6.78
N HIS A 241 2.48 0.17 -7.58
CA HIS A 241 2.76 1.38 -8.34
C HIS A 241 2.19 1.36 -9.77
N GLU A 242 1.74 0.19 -10.25
CA GLU A 242 1.25 -0.01 -11.62
C GLU A 242 0.12 0.95 -12.00
N TYR A 243 -0.85 1.15 -11.11
CA TYR A 243 -1.98 2.06 -11.42
C TYR A 243 -1.55 3.51 -11.61
N ARG A 244 -0.65 4.03 -10.76
CA ARG A 244 -0.20 5.42 -10.90
C ARG A 244 0.70 5.60 -12.12
N ALA A 245 1.58 4.64 -12.39
CA ALA A 245 2.40 4.66 -13.61
C ALA A 245 1.52 4.58 -14.87
N GLY A 246 0.50 3.72 -14.84
CA GLY A 246 -0.49 3.59 -15.91
C GLY A 246 -1.29 4.87 -16.16
N GLN A 247 -1.80 5.52 -15.11
CA GLN A 247 -2.50 6.80 -15.24
C GLN A 247 -1.64 7.89 -15.89
N ILE A 248 -0.35 7.94 -15.54
CA ILE A 248 0.59 8.89 -16.15
C ILE A 248 0.80 8.56 -17.63
N ALA A 249 0.94 7.28 -17.98
CA ALA A 249 1.07 6.83 -19.37
C ALA A 249 -0.20 7.12 -20.20
N GLU A 250 -1.39 6.84 -19.66
CA GLU A 250 -2.68 7.17 -20.27
C GLU A 250 -2.82 8.68 -20.52
N GLY A 251 -2.42 9.50 -19.56
CA GLY A 251 -2.41 10.96 -19.69
C GLY A 251 -1.45 11.48 -20.78
N MET A 252 -0.46 10.67 -21.18
CA MET A 252 0.44 10.94 -22.32
C MET A 252 -0.07 10.33 -23.64
N GLY A 253 -1.19 9.59 -23.61
CA GLY A 253 -1.72 8.88 -24.77
C GLY A 253 -0.97 7.58 -25.12
N LEU A 254 -0.23 7.00 -24.16
CA LEU A 254 0.56 5.79 -24.38
C LEU A 254 -0.27 4.53 -24.06
N GLU A 255 -0.25 3.55 -24.97
CA GLU A 255 -0.78 2.23 -24.71
C GLU A 255 0.21 1.41 -23.88
N TYR A 256 -0.23 0.92 -22.72
CA TYR A 256 0.63 0.18 -21.79
C TYR A 256 0.01 -1.11 -21.30
N GLY A 257 0.87 -2.01 -20.81
CA GLY A 257 0.48 -3.04 -19.85
C GLY A 257 1.56 -3.26 -18.78
N ALA A 258 1.22 -4.03 -17.76
CA ALA A 258 2.03 -4.20 -16.56
C ALA A 258 3.03 -5.35 -16.68
N VAL A 259 4.21 -5.11 -16.10
CA VAL A 259 5.26 -6.11 -15.81
C VAL A 259 5.60 -5.98 -14.32
N SER A 260 4.74 -6.55 -13.49
CA SER A 260 4.75 -6.26 -12.05
C SER A 260 5.77 -7.06 -11.26
N GLY A 261 6.72 -6.35 -10.65
CA GLY A 261 7.57 -6.86 -9.59
C GLY A 261 6.81 -7.00 -8.27
N GLU A 262 7.15 -8.03 -7.50
CA GLU A 262 6.57 -8.22 -6.17
C GLU A 262 7.02 -7.12 -5.19
N THR A 263 6.31 -7.01 -4.07
CA THR A 263 6.66 -6.09 -3.00
C THR A 263 6.93 -6.88 -1.73
N ALA A 264 8.12 -6.72 -1.16
CA ALA A 264 8.47 -7.35 0.10
C ALA A 264 7.45 -6.95 1.19
N LEU A 265 6.84 -7.95 1.84
CA LEU A 265 5.71 -7.75 2.75
C LEU A 265 5.98 -6.76 3.89
N TRP A 266 7.23 -6.70 4.38
CA TRP A 266 7.61 -5.79 5.46
C TRP A 266 7.82 -4.33 5.01
N LEU A 267 7.93 -4.08 3.70
CA LEU A 267 7.98 -2.75 3.09
C LEU A 267 6.61 -2.31 2.55
N LEU A 268 5.69 -3.26 2.38
CA LEU A 268 4.36 -3.01 1.82
C LEU A 268 3.59 -1.91 2.55
N PRO A 269 3.48 -1.88 3.90
CA PRO A 269 2.68 -0.84 4.59
C PRO A 269 3.17 0.57 4.25
N THR A 270 4.48 0.78 4.27
CA THR A 270 5.14 2.04 3.97
C THR A 270 4.85 2.51 2.55
N TYR A 271 5.15 1.67 1.55
CA TYR A 271 5.02 2.08 0.16
C TYR A 271 3.57 2.14 -0.29
N TYR A 272 2.72 1.24 0.20
CA TYR A 272 1.29 1.28 -0.06
C TYR A 272 0.65 2.56 0.50
N ALA A 273 0.92 2.94 1.75
CA ALA A 273 0.39 4.17 2.33
C ALA A 273 0.89 5.42 1.57
N ARG A 274 2.17 5.44 1.19
CA ARG A 274 2.73 6.50 0.35
C ARG A 274 2.03 6.55 -1.01
N GLU A 275 1.75 5.40 -1.61
CA GLU A 275 1.12 5.32 -2.94
C GLU A 275 -0.33 5.79 -2.92
N LEU A 276 -1.11 5.44 -1.88
CA LEU A 276 -2.47 5.96 -1.71
C LEU A 276 -2.48 7.49 -1.72
N LEU A 277 -1.55 8.13 -1.00
CA LEU A 277 -1.42 9.58 -0.97
C LEU A 277 -0.97 10.16 -2.32
N ALA A 278 -0.07 9.46 -3.02
CA ALA A 278 0.39 9.88 -4.35
C ALA A 278 -0.71 9.77 -5.41
N ILE A 279 -1.56 8.75 -5.36
CA ILE A 279 -2.73 8.61 -6.24
C ILE A 279 -3.71 9.75 -6.01
N LEU A 280 -3.99 10.10 -4.75
CA LEU A 280 -4.87 11.23 -4.44
C LEU A 280 -4.31 12.55 -4.95
N TYR A 281 -2.99 12.74 -4.87
CA TYR A 281 -2.34 13.91 -5.46
C TYR A 281 -2.55 13.96 -6.98
N GLU A 282 -2.32 12.85 -7.68
CA GLU A 282 -2.49 12.73 -9.15
C GLU A 282 -3.95 12.93 -9.61
N TRP A 283 -4.94 12.61 -8.77
CA TRP A 283 -6.35 12.86 -9.12
C TRP A 283 -6.75 14.33 -8.98
N VAL A 284 -6.00 15.11 -8.20
CA VAL A 284 -6.33 16.51 -7.88
C VAL A 284 -5.55 17.49 -8.75
N PHE A 285 -4.31 17.15 -9.11
CA PHE A 285 -3.36 18.00 -9.83
C PHE A 285 -2.93 17.36 -11.15
#